data_AF-A0A1B6G761-F1
#
_entry.id   AF-A0A1B6G761-F1
#
_cell.length_a   1.000
_cell.length_b   1.000
_cell.length_c   1.000
_cell.angle_alpha   90.00
_cell.angle_beta   90.00
_cell.angle_gamma   90.00
#
_symmetry.space_group_name_H-M   'P 1'
#
loop_
_entity.id
_entity.type
_entity.pdbx_description
1 polymer ?
#
loop_
_entity_poly.entity_id
_entity_poly.type
_entity_poly.pdbx_seq_one_letter_code
_entity_poly.pdbx_strand_id
1 'polypeptide(L)'
;NRGNVLSILLTLKTEMDPESGAPKDELTPEVKTWCKSLGCEVNTVTDVLQGPKKEILDAIQAGIDRANAQAVSNAQRIQKFAILPADFSVPTGELGPTLKLKRNVVYEKYADIIENFYKE
;
A
#
# COMPACT_ATOMS: atom_id res chain seq x y z
N ASN A 1 -7.98 -13.06 19.57
CA ASN A 1 -7.48 -12.01 20.48
C ASN A 1 -7.02 -10.85 19.60
N ARG A 2 -7.86 -9.83 19.34
CA ARG A 2 -7.44 -8.70 18.48
C ARG A 2 -6.47 -7.82 19.30
N GLY A 3 -5.20 -8.19 19.33
CA GLY A 3 -4.16 -7.33 19.89
C GLY A 3 -4.17 -5.99 19.17
N ASN A 4 -4.11 -4.89 19.91
CA ASN A 4 -4.06 -3.54 19.33
C ASN A 4 -2.69 -3.32 18.67
N VAL A 5 -2.53 -3.80 17.44
CA VAL A 5 -1.34 -3.60 16.61
C VAL A 5 -1.58 -2.45 15.64
N LEU A 6 -0.60 -1.55 15.52
CA LEU A 6 -0.65 -0.51 14.50
C LEU A 6 -0.29 -1.14 13.15
N SER A 7 -1.21 -1.06 12.21
CA SER A 7 -1.05 -1.59 10.85
C SER A 7 -1.17 -0.47 9.82
N ILE A 8 -0.49 -0.62 8.69
CA ILE A 8 -0.56 0.35 7.58
C ILE A 8 -0.98 -0.34 6.28
N LEU A 9 -1.76 0.36 5.46
CA LEU A 9 -2.05 -0.04 4.09
C LEU A 9 -1.30 0.91 3.15
N LEU A 10 -0.59 0.34 2.19
CA LEU A 10 0.24 1.05 1.22
C LEU A 10 -0.34 0.89 -0.17
N THR A 11 -0.30 1.95 -0.97
CA THR A 11 -0.59 1.88 -2.40
C THR A 11 0.67 2.22 -3.19
N LEU A 12 0.81 1.65 -4.38
CA LEU A 12 1.81 2.09 -5.36
C LEU A 12 1.15 3.08 -6.32
N LYS A 13 1.91 4.09 -6.75
CA LYS A 13 1.43 5.03 -7.76
C LYS A 13 1.31 4.35 -9.12
N THR A 14 0.14 4.47 -9.70
CA THR A 14 -0.21 3.91 -11.00
C THR A 14 -0.59 5.02 -11.97
N GLU A 15 -0.47 4.73 -13.26
CA GLU A 15 -1.06 5.55 -14.31
C GLU A 15 -2.57 5.68 -14.08
N MET A 16 -3.11 6.84 -14.43
CA MET A 16 -4.55 7.10 -14.35
C MET A 16 -5.16 7.02 -15.74
N ASP A 17 -6.38 6.51 -15.79
CA ASP A 17 -7.18 6.59 -16.99
C ASP A 17 -7.64 8.03 -17.24
N PRO A 18 -7.34 8.63 -18.41
CA PRO A 18 -7.60 10.04 -18.64
C PRO A 18 -9.08 10.37 -18.79
N GLU A 19 -9.93 9.37 -19.09
CA GLU A 19 -11.37 9.56 -19.26
C GLU A 19 -12.12 9.33 -17.95
N SER A 20 -11.86 8.20 -17.30
CA SER A 20 -12.55 7.80 -16.07
C SER A 20 -11.90 8.32 -14.79
N GLY A 21 -10.62 8.70 -14.84
CA GLY A 21 -9.82 9.06 -13.65
C GLY A 21 -9.49 7.89 -12.72
N ALA A 22 -9.81 6.66 -13.14
CA ALA A 22 -9.56 5.45 -12.36
C ALA A 22 -8.08 5.05 -12.45
N PRO A 23 -7.50 4.48 -11.38
CA PRO A 23 -6.15 3.96 -11.40
C PRO A 23 -6.09 2.72 -12.30
N LYS A 24 -5.07 2.65 -13.15
CA LYS A 24 -4.73 1.46 -13.93
C LYS A 24 -3.86 0.52 -13.11
N ASP A 25 -3.63 -0.69 -13.61
CA ASP A 25 -2.66 -1.61 -13.01
C ASP A 25 -1.21 -1.19 -13.30
N GLU A 26 -0.98 -0.41 -14.35
CA GLU A 26 0.36 0.03 -14.76
C GLU A 26 0.96 1.04 -13.78
N LEU A 27 2.19 0.79 -13.33
CA LEU A 27 2.94 1.68 -12.44
C LEU A 27 3.44 2.93 -13.15
N THR A 28 3.54 4.04 -12.42
CA THR A 28 4.16 5.26 -12.96
C THR A 28 5.66 5.08 -13.21
N PRO A 29 6.28 5.89 -14.10
CA PRO A 29 7.72 5.86 -14.35
C PRO A 29 8.57 6.01 -13.08
N GLU A 30 8.10 6.79 -12.11
CA GLU A 30 8.78 6.99 -10.82
C GLU A 30 8.86 5.69 -10.02
N VAL A 31 7.74 4.97 -9.90
CA VAL A 31 7.70 3.68 -9.19
C VAL A 31 8.53 2.63 -9.92
N LYS A 32 8.42 2.57 -11.26
CA LYS A 32 9.25 1.67 -12.09
C LYS A 32 10.74 1.93 -11.90
N THR A 33 11.14 3.20 -11.87
CA THR A 33 12.54 3.61 -11.64
C THR A 33 13.01 3.21 -10.25
N TRP A 34 12.17 3.42 -9.23
CA TRP A 34 12.48 2.99 -7.87
C TRP A 34 12.63 1.47 -7.76
N CYS A 35 11.70 0.69 -8.30
CA CYS A 35 11.80 -0.77 -8.31
C CYS A 35 13.07 -1.24 -9.04
N LYS A 36 13.42 -0.61 -10.17
CA LYS A 36 14.66 -0.92 -10.89
C LYS A 36 15.91 -0.62 -10.07
N SER A 37 15.90 0.43 -9.25
CA SER A 37 17.01 0.74 -8.33
C SER A 37 17.21 -0.34 -7.25
N LEU A 38 16.17 -1.11 -6.94
CA LEU A 38 16.20 -2.25 -6.02
C LEU A 38 16.60 -3.57 -6.70
N GLY A 39 16.83 -3.55 -8.02
CA GLY A 39 17.10 -4.75 -8.82
C GLY A 39 15.85 -5.47 -9.33
N CYS A 40 14.66 -4.87 -9.20
CA CYS A 40 13.40 -5.44 -9.67
C CYS A 40 12.87 -4.70 -10.90
N GLU A 41 12.68 -5.40 -12.01
CA GLU A 41 11.97 -4.86 -13.16
C GLU A 41 10.48 -5.27 -13.08
N VAL A 42 9.61 -4.28 -12.87
CA VAL A 42 8.17 -4.47 -12.66
C VAL A 42 7.43 -3.41 -13.45
N ASN A 43 6.27 -3.75 -14.01
CA ASN A 43 5.47 -2.81 -14.79
C ASN A 43 4.11 -2.53 -14.16
N THR A 44 3.57 -3.48 -13.40
CA THR A 44 2.23 -3.38 -12.84
C THR A 44 2.17 -3.61 -11.32
N VAL A 45 1.07 -3.22 -10.68
CA VAL A 45 0.81 -3.58 -9.28
C VAL A 45 0.67 -5.09 -9.15
N THR A 46 0.00 -5.73 -10.11
CA THR A 46 -0.08 -7.20 -10.20
C THR A 46 1.31 -7.85 -10.19
N ASP A 47 2.28 -7.32 -10.93
CA ASP A 47 3.66 -7.83 -10.92
C ASP A 47 4.29 -7.75 -9.53
N VAL A 48 3.94 -6.74 -8.72
CA VAL A 48 4.46 -6.57 -7.36
C VAL A 48 3.77 -7.52 -6.37
N LEU A 49 2.48 -7.80 -6.58
CA LEU A 49 1.71 -8.68 -5.72
C LEU A 49 1.88 -10.18 -6.04
N GLN A 50 2.15 -10.53 -7.30
CA GLN A 50 2.34 -11.91 -7.75
C GLN A 50 3.81 -12.36 -7.53
N GLY A 51 4.12 -12.75 -6.30
CA GLY A 51 5.36 -13.45 -5.94
C GLY A 51 6.30 -12.64 -5.03
N PRO A 52 7.36 -13.27 -4.47
CA PRO A 52 8.28 -12.58 -3.59
C PRO A 52 9.22 -11.67 -4.40
N LYS A 53 8.86 -10.40 -4.55
CA LYS A 53 9.84 -9.34 -4.84
C LYS A 53 10.39 -8.84 -3.52
N LYS A 54 11.14 -9.73 -2.88
CA LYS A 54 11.68 -9.57 -1.53
C LYS A 54 12.36 -8.20 -1.37
N GLU A 55 13.01 -7.72 -2.40
CA GLU A 55 13.71 -6.44 -2.46
C GLU A 55 12.76 -5.26 -2.26
N ILE A 56 11.56 -5.29 -2.87
CA ILE A 56 10.53 -4.25 -2.68
C ILE A 56 10.00 -4.30 -1.24
N LEU A 57 9.71 -5.51 -0.73
CA LEU A 57 9.23 -5.69 0.64
C LEU A 57 10.27 -5.27 1.67
N ASP A 58 11.55 -5.62 1.46
CA ASP A 58 12.67 -5.24 2.30
C ASP A 58 12.86 -3.71 2.29
N ALA A 59 12.73 -3.07 1.12
CA ALA A 59 12.84 -1.61 1.02
C ALA A 59 11.72 -0.89 1.77
N ILE A 60 10.48 -1.42 1.68
CA ILE A 60 9.33 -0.92 2.46
C ILE A 60 9.56 -1.16 3.95
N GLN A 61 9.99 -2.37 4.33
CA GLN A 61 10.29 -2.71 5.73
C GLN A 61 11.37 -1.81 6.30
N ALA A 62 12.45 -1.53 5.56
CA ALA A 62 13.47 -0.58 5.98
C ALA A 62 12.92 0.84 6.17
N GLY A 63 11.95 1.27 5.34
CA GLY A 63 11.21 2.51 5.53
C GLY A 63 10.38 2.52 6.82
N ILE A 64 9.68 1.43 7.09
CA ILE A 64 8.90 1.21 8.32
C ILE A 64 9.83 1.20 9.54
N ASP A 65 10.98 0.56 9.47
CA ASP A 65 11.95 0.48 10.56
C ASP A 65 12.51 1.86 10.90
N ARG A 66 12.81 2.68 9.88
CA ARG A 66 13.19 4.09 10.08
C ARG A 66 12.08 4.90 10.78
N ALA A 67 10.82 4.70 10.39
CA ALA A 67 9.68 5.35 11.04
C ALA A 67 9.51 4.86 12.49
N ASN A 68 9.62 3.55 12.72
CA ASN A 68 9.54 2.92 14.03
C ASN A 68 10.67 3.32 14.98
N ALA A 69 11.85 3.69 14.46
CA ALA A 69 12.95 4.22 15.27
C ALA A 69 12.60 5.56 15.95
N GLN A 70 11.59 6.29 15.44
CA GLN A 70 11.08 7.52 16.02
C GLN A 70 9.88 7.29 16.96
N ALA A 71 9.38 6.05 17.07
CA ALA A 71 8.21 5.74 17.88
C ALA A 71 8.55 5.76 19.38
N VAL A 72 7.81 6.53 20.17
CA VAL A 72 8.05 6.65 21.62
C VAL A 72 7.47 5.50 22.44
N SER A 73 6.68 4.61 21.82
CA SER A 73 6.08 3.46 22.49
C SER A 73 5.76 2.34 21.50
N ASN A 74 5.58 1.12 22.03
CA ASN A 74 5.17 -0.04 21.22
C ASN A 74 3.82 0.18 20.52
N ALA A 75 2.90 0.93 21.12
CA ALA A 75 1.60 1.25 20.51
C ALA A 75 1.73 2.13 19.25
N GLN A 76 2.84 2.86 19.09
CA GLN A 76 3.12 3.68 17.92
C GLN A 76 4.01 2.97 16.89
N ARG A 77 4.50 1.76 17.19
CA ARG A 77 5.29 0.98 16.25
C ARG A 77 4.36 0.28 15.26
N ILE A 78 4.58 0.54 13.98
CA ILE A 78 3.96 -0.19 12.88
C ILE A 78 4.45 -1.63 12.94
N GLN A 79 3.53 -2.57 13.07
CA GLN A 79 3.83 -4.00 13.22
C GLN A 79 3.42 -4.81 11.99
N LYS A 80 2.42 -4.35 11.24
CA LYS A 80 1.91 -5.05 10.05
C LYS A 80 1.70 -4.06 8.91
N PHE A 81 1.93 -4.51 7.69
CA PHE A 81 1.65 -3.73 6.48
C PHE A 81 1.17 -4.62 5.35
N ALA A 82 0.46 -4.03 4.40
CA ALA A 82 0.11 -4.66 3.14
C ALA A 82 0.18 -3.63 2.00
N ILE A 83 0.56 -4.12 0.82
CA ILE A 83 0.44 -3.38 -0.44
C ILE A 83 -0.93 -3.70 -1.02
N LEU A 84 -1.70 -2.67 -1.36
CA LEU A 84 -3.03 -2.81 -1.94
C LEU A 84 -2.96 -2.99 -3.47
N PRO A 85 -3.95 -3.66 -4.08
CA PRO A 85 -3.98 -3.94 -5.52
C PRO A 85 -4.27 -2.74 -6.41
N ALA A 86 -4.64 -1.59 -5.86
CA ALA A 86 -4.93 -0.38 -6.61
C ALA A 86 -4.59 0.87 -5.79
N ASP A 87 -4.24 1.97 -6.48
CA ASP A 87 -4.12 3.28 -5.83
C ASP A 87 -5.48 3.84 -5.41
N PHE A 88 -5.48 4.77 -4.46
CA PHE A 88 -6.72 5.43 -4.05
C PHE A 88 -7.13 6.48 -5.07
N SER A 89 -8.42 6.49 -5.41
CA SER A 89 -8.97 7.47 -6.34
C SER A 89 -10.37 7.93 -5.96
N VAL A 90 -10.81 9.03 -6.56
CA VAL A 90 -12.19 9.51 -6.40
C VAL A 90 -13.19 8.58 -7.13
N PRO A 91 -12.95 8.15 -8.38
CA PRO A 91 -13.86 7.25 -9.10
C PRO A 91 -14.08 5.91 -8.42
N THR A 92 -13.05 5.33 -7.79
CA THR A 92 -13.15 4.04 -7.07
C THR A 92 -13.59 4.17 -5.62
N GLY A 93 -13.79 5.40 -5.14
CA GLY A 93 -14.48 5.73 -3.89
C GLY A 93 -13.61 5.85 -2.65
N GLU A 94 -12.33 5.48 -2.69
CA GLU A 94 -11.43 5.61 -1.53
C GLU A 94 -11.14 7.09 -1.19
N LEU A 95 -11.19 7.97 -2.19
CA LEU A 95 -11.06 9.41 -1.99
C LEU A 95 -12.42 10.12 -2.18
N GLY A 96 -12.66 11.15 -1.38
CA GLY A 96 -13.73 12.12 -1.61
C GLY A 96 -13.36 13.15 -2.68
N PRO A 97 -14.32 13.99 -3.10
CA PRO A 97 -14.07 15.04 -4.12
C PRO A 97 -12.95 16.02 -3.75
N THR A 98 -12.67 16.18 -2.45
CA THR A 98 -11.57 17.00 -1.91
C THR A 98 -10.27 16.23 -1.71
N LEU A 99 -10.15 15.03 -2.32
CA LEU A 99 -9.01 14.11 -2.20
C LEU A 99 -8.73 13.62 -0.78
N LYS A 100 -9.71 13.74 0.13
CA LYS A 100 -9.64 13.19 1.49
C LYS A 100 -10.01 11.72 1.49
N LEU A 101 -9.24 10.91 2.23
CA LEU A 101 -9.50 9.48 2.39
C LEU A 101 -10.83 9.21 3.11
N LYS A 102 -11.67 8.35 2.50
CA LYS A 102 -12.88 7.81 3.11
C LYS A 102 -12.57 6.48 3.80
N ARG A 103 -12.20 6.57 5.09
CA ARG A 103 -11.74 5.42 5.86
C ARG A 103 -12.72 4.25 5.86
N ASN A 104 -14.03 4.50 6.02
CA ASN A 104 -15.04 3.44 6.01
C ASN A 104 -15.02 2.64 4.70
N VAL A 105 -14.95 3.33 3.55
CA VAL A 105 -14.88 2.69 2.23
C VAL A 105 -13.63 1.83 2.10
N VAL A 106 -12.47 2.33 2.55
CA VAL A 106 -11.22 1.57 2.53
C VAL A 106 -11.31 0.33 3.45
N TYR A 107 -11.87 0.48 4.65
CA TYR A 107 -12.06 -0.64 5.58
C TYR A 107 -12.96 -1.71 4.99
N GLU A 108 -14.07 -1.33 4.35
CA GLU A 108 -15.00 -2.26 3.74
C GLU A 108 -14.38 -2.95 2.50
N LYS A 109 -13.73 -2.17 1.62
CA LYS A 109 -13.15 -2.67 0.37
C LYS A 109 -11.97 -3.63 0.59
N TYR A 110 -11.17 -3.38 1.61
CA TYR A 110 -9.97 -4.17 1.91
C TYR A 110 -10.12 -4.99 3.19
N ALA A 111 -11.36 -5.30 3.60
CA ALA A 111 -11.68 -6.03 4.82
C ALA A 111 -10.91 -7.37 4.90
N ASP A 112 -10.84 -8.13 3.80
CA ASP A 112 -10.13 -9.41 3.78
C ASP A 112 -8.63 -9.27 4.07
N ILE A 113 -7.99 -8.23 3.52
CA ILE A 113 -6.57 -7.92 3.74
C ILE A 113 -6.36 -7.50 5.21
N ILE A 114 -7.24 -6.63 5.72
CA ILE A 114 -7.18 -6.14 7.10
C ILE A 114 -7.42 -7.26 8.09
N GLU A 115 -8.40 -8.14 7.86
CA GLU A 115 -8.67 -9.29 8.73
C GLU A 115 -7.49 -10.27 8.71
N ASN A 116 -6.74 -10.38 7.60
CA ASN A 116 -5.51 -11.18 7.56
C ASN A 116 -4.45 -10.71 8.55
N PHE A 117 -4.43 -9.41 8.92
CA PHE A 117 -3.56 -8.92 10.00
C PHE A 117 -3.95 -9.45 11.39
N TYR A 118 -5.15 -9.99 11.58
CA TYR A 118 -5.63 -10.47 12.88
C TYR A 118 -5.87 -11.98 12.93
N LYS A 119 -5.59 -12.70 11.83
CA LYS A 119 -5.77 -14.16 11.72
C LYS A 119 -4.61 -14.97 12.33
N GLU A 120 -3.69 -14.32 13.04
CA GLU A 120 -2.54 -14.92 13.74
C GLU A 120 -2.71 -14.88 15.26
#